data_AF-A0A958A6R7-F1
#
_entry.id   AF-A0A958A6R7-F1
#
_cell.length_a   1.000
_cell.length_b   1.000
_cell.length_c   1.000
_cell.angle_alpha   90.00
_cell.angle_beta   90.00
_cell.angle_gamma   90.00
#
_symmetry.space_group_name_H-M   'P 1'
#
loop_
_entity.id
_entity.type
_entity.pdbx_description
1 polymer ?
#
loop_
_entity_poly.entity_id
_entity_poly.type
_entity_poly.pdbx_seq_one_letter_code
_entity_poly.pdbx_strand_id
1 'polypeptide(L)'
;MTKKISPIAFAVFILVLATLACGGGKAARQAIDLPSSSQVAKAVDLPVVEAESSSDWHEFTSVEGNFTVLFPVEPEEQVQRAPNAAVETEVHLFMADMGAAAYMIAYNDLPYAVTP
;
A
#
# COMPACT_ATOMS: atom_id res chain seq x y z
N MET A 1 -16.12 60.47 -0.62
CA MET A 1 -14.97 59.54 -0.76
C MET A 1 -15.50 58.11 -0.79
N THR A 2 -15.75 57.58 -1.99
CA THR A 2 -16.40 56.28 -2.21
C THR A 2 -15.34 55.19 -2.33
N LYS A 3 -15.25 54.31 -1.33
CA LYS A 3 -14.30 53.18 -1.30
C LYS A 3 -14.71 52.15 -2.36
N LYS A 4 -13.91 52.01 -3.42
CA LYS A 4 -14.06 50.94 -4.43
C LYS A 4 -13.77 49.60 -3.76
N ILE A 5 -14.82 48.80 -3.56
CA ILE A 5 -14.71 47.42 -3.07
C ILE A 5 -14.21 46.57 -4.25
N SER A 6 -13.10 45.85 -4.02
CA SER A 6 -12.45 45.00 -5.03
C SER A 6 -13.32 43.79 -5.36
N PRO A 7 -13.53 43.46 -6.66
CA PRO A 7 -14.38 42.34 -7.08
C PRO A 7 -13.88 40.98 -6.60
N ILE A 8 -12.59 40.88 -6.25
CA ILE A 8 -11.97 39.66 -5.71
C ILE A 8 -12.50 39.34 -4.31
N ALA A 9 -12.80 40.36 -3.49
CA ALA A 9 -13.32 40.15 -2.14
C ALA A 9 -14.77 39.63 -2.13
N PHE A 10 -15.55 39.91 -3.18
CA PHE A 10 -16.92 39.43 -3.31
C PHE A 10 -16.98 37.96 -3.76
N ALA A 11 -16.05 37.53 -4.62
CA ALA A 11 -15.97 36.15 -5.10
C ALA A 11 -15.55 35.15 -4.00
N VAL A 12 -14.66 35.56 -3.08
CA VAL A 12 -14.23 34.71 -1.95
C VAL A 12 -15.38 34.52 -0.95
N PHE A 13 -16.21 35.54 -0.72
CA PHE A 13 -17.35 35.45 0.20
C PHE A 13 -18.45 34.50 -0.31
N ILE A 14 -18.66 34.42 -1.62
CA ILE A 14 -19.61 33.47 -2.22
C ILE A 14 -19.10 32.02 -2.15
N LEU A 15 -17.78 31.80 -2.26
CA LEU A 15 -17.21 30.45 -2.20
C LEU A 15 -17.29 29.84 -0.79
N VAL A 16 -17.24 30.65 0.28
CA VAL A 16 -17.30 30.18 1.67
C VAL A 16 -18.73 29.79 2.11
N LEU A 17 -19.77 30.30 1.46
CA LEU A 17 -21.17 29.98 1.80
C LEU A 17 -21.68 28.66 1.19
N ALA A 18 -20.97 28.07 0.24
CA ALA A 18 -21.40 26.85 -0.47
C ALA A 18 -21.04 25.53 0.24
N THR A 19 -20.26 25.54 1.31
CA THR A 19 -19.83 24.30 2.01
C THR A 19 -20.70 23.90 3.20
N LEU A 20 -21.74 24.69 3.56
CA LEU A 20 -22.64 24.37 4.69
C LEU A 20 -23.90 23.57 4.31
N ALA A 21 -24.06 23.13 3.06
CA ALA A 21 -25.26 22.44 2.60
C ALA A 21 -24.97 21.13 1.87
N CYS A 22 -24.30 20.20 2.53
CA CYS A 22 -24.43 18.75 2.33
C CYS A 22 -24.08 18.08 3.66
N GLY A 23 -25.07 17.73 4.46
CA GLY A 23 -25.75 16.44 4.33
C GLY A 23 -25.11 15.50 5.35
N GLY A 24 -25.63 15.41 6.58
CA GLY A 24 -26.91 14.73 6.80
C GLY A 24 -26.81 13.21 6.59
N GLY A 25 -25.61 12.62 6.67
CA GLY A 25 -25.41 11.18 6.63
C GLY A 25 -25.87 10.53 7.94
N LYS A 26 -27.12 10.05 7.97
CA LYS A 26 -27.55 9.07 9.00
C LYS A 26 -26.59 7.89 8.95
N ALA A 27 -25.92 7.62 10.07
CA ALA A 27 -25.17 6.39 10.28
C ALA A 27 -26.13 5.19 10.18
N ALA A 28 -26.28 4.68 8.97
CA ALA A 28 -26.86 3.37 8.75
C ALA A 28 -25.87 2.36 9.34
N ARG A 29 -26.21 1.79 10.49
CA ARG A 29 -25.66 0.51 10.93
C ARG A 29 -26.02 -0.50 9.84
N GLN A 30 -25.11 -0.71 8.89
CA GLN A 30 -25.16 -1.88 8.05
C GLN A 30 -24.82 -3.05 8.96
N ALA A 31 -25.86 -3.80 9.33
CA ALA A 31 -25.67 -5.18 9.71
C ALA A 31 -24.84 -5.80 8.58
N ILE A 32 -23.65 -6.27 8.92
CA ILE A 32 -22.85 -7.07 8.00
C ILE A 32 -23.62 -8.37 7.89
N ASP A 33 -24.52 -8.47 6.90
CA ASP A 33 -24.95 -9.75 6.37
C ASP A 33 -23.68 -10.35 5.79
N LEU A 34 -23.00 -11.20 6.57
CA LEU A 34 -21.92 -12.02 6.03
C LEU A 34 -22.56 -12.89 4.96
N PRO A 35 -22.19 -12.77 3.68
CA PRO A 35 -22.58 -13.79 2.72
C PRO A 35 -21.95 -15.09 3.22
N SER A 36 -22.83 -16.03 3.56
CA SER A 36 -22.47 -17.42 3.84
C SER A 36 -21.56 -17.90 2.72
N SER A 37 -20.27 -18.03 3.03
CA SER A 37 -19.16 -18.45 2.16
C SER A 37 -19.32 -19.93 1.79
N SER A 38 -20.39 -20.23 1.06
CA SER A 38 -20.75 -21.56 0.57
C SER A 38 -21.43 -21.44 -0.79
N GLN A 39 -20.96 -20.52 -1.63
CA GLN A 39 -21.05 -20.74 -3.06
C GLN A 39 -19.71 -21.29 -3.50
N VAL A 40 -19.67 -22.62 -3.56
CA VAL A 40 -18.64 -23.42 -4.19
C VAL A 40 -18.39 -22.81 -5.57
N ALA A 41 -17.29 -22.09 -5.70
CA ALA A 41 -16.78 -21.67 -6.98
C ALA A 41 -16.58 -22.94 -7.81
N LYS A 42 -17.42 -23.11 -8.84
CA LYS A 42 -17.19 -24.05 -9.92
C LYS A 42 -15.80 -23.70 -10.45
N ALA A 43 -14.83 -24.58 -10.21
CA ALA A 43 -13.46 -24.39 -10.64
C ALA A 43 -13.47 -24.01 -12.12
N VAL A 44 -13.10 -22.76 -12.41
CA VAL A 44 -12.77 -22.36 -13.76
C VAL A 44 -11.49 -23.13 -14.05
N ASP A 45 -11.60 -24.10 -14.94
CA ASP A 45 -10.46 -24.86 -15.48
C ASP A 45 -9.65 -23.89 -16.35
N LEU A 46 -8.93 -22.99 -15.67
CA LEU A 46 -7.91 -22.17 -16.30
C LEU A 46 -6.77 -23.13 -16.66
N PRO A 47 -6.21 -23.04 -17.87
CA PRO A 47 -5.01 -23.79 -18.20
C PRO A 47 -3.96 -23.42 -17.15
N VAL A 48 -3.63 -24.38 -16.30
CA VAL A 48 -2.46 -24.32 -15.44
C VAL A 48 -1.29 -24.30 -16.41
N VAL A 49 -0.81 -23.10 -16.74
CA VAL A 49 0.45 -22.93 -17.45
C VAL A 49 1.50 -23.38 -16.46
N GLU A 50 1.84 -24.65 -16.54
CA GLU A 50 2.94 -25.26 -15.81
C GLU A 50 4.20 -24.57 -16.35
N ALA A 51 4.64 -23.54 -15.63
CA ALA A 51 5.83 -22.78 -15.97
C ALA A 51 7.01 -23.76 -15.89
N GLU A 52 7.49 -24.18 -17.06
CA GLU A 52 8.69 -25.01 -17.25
C GLU A 52 9.83 -24.48 -16.39
N SER A 53 10.02 -25.08 -15.21
CA SER A 53 10.93 -24.59 -14.17
C SER A 53 12.34 -25.13 -14.40
N SER A 54 13.04 -24.53 -15.35
CA SER A 54 14.50 -24.47 -15.29
C SER A 54 14.94 -23.10 -14.76
N SER A 55 14.27 -22.59 -13.73
CA SER A 55 14.73 -21.35 -13.08
C SER A 55 15.99 -21.69 -12.32
N ASP A 56 17.12 -21.20 -12.81
CA ASP A 56 18.36 -21.21 -12.06
C ASP A 56 18.15 -20.30 -10.85
N TRP A 57 17.74 -20.90 -9.74
CA TRP A 57 17.64 -20.20 -8.47
C TRP A 57 19.04 -19.86 -8.01
N HIS A 58 19.30 -18.58 -7.83
CA HIS A 58 20.60 -18.07 -7.40
C HIS A 58 20.52 -17.59 -5.95
N GLU A 59 21.64 -17.75 -5.25
CA GLU A 59 21.76 -17.27 -3.87
C GLU A 59 21.93 -15.75 -3.84
N PHE A 60 21.11 -15.10 -3.02
CA PHE A 60 21.20 -13.69 -2.68
C PHE A 60 21.48 -13.58 -1.18
N THR A 61 22.46 -12.75 -0.81
CA THR A 61 22.82 -12.49 0.59
C THR A 61 22.71 -10.99 0.89
N SER A 62 21.86 -10.63 1.86
CA SER A 62 21.83 -9.28 2.42
C SER A 62 22.76 -9.21 3.61
N VAL A 63 23.83 -8.41 3.48
CA VAL A 63 24.79 -8.17 4.58
C VAL A 63 24.14 -7.39 5.72
N GLU A 64 23.31 -6.40 5.39
CA GLU A 64 22.62 -5.55 6.37
C GLU A 64 21.52 -6.33 7.11
N GLY A 65 20.66 -7.02 6.35
CA GLY A 65 19.59 -7.84 6.91
C GLY A 65 20.05 -9.17 7.52
N ASN A 66 21.34 -9.52 7.39
CA ASN A 66 21.94 -10.77 7.87
C ASN A 66 21.18 -12.03 7.46
N PHE A 67 20.70 -12.08 6.22
CA PHE A 67 19.98 -13.24 5.67
C PHE A 67 20.52 -13.64 4.31
N THR A 68 20.30 -14.92 3.99
CA THR A 68 20.60 -15.52 2.70
C THR A 68 19.36 -16.26 2.20
N VAL A 69 19.05 -16.13 0.92
CA VAL A 69 17.85 -16.69 0.30
C VAL A 69 18.11 -17.01 -1.17
N LEU A 70 17.29 -17.87 -1.76
CA LEU A 70 17.31 -18.13 -3.18
C LEU A 70 16.29 -17.23 -3.89
N PHE A 71 16.71 -16.55 -4.95
CA PHE A 71 15.83 -15.87 -5.89
C PHE A 71 16.00 -16.44 -7.31
N PRO A 72 14.94 -16.40 -8.14
CA PRO A 72 15.03 -16.89 -9.52
C PRO A 72 15.75 -15.92 -10.47
N VAL A 73 15.91 -14.65 -10.06
CA VAL A 73 16.71 -13.61 -10.72
C VAL A 73 17.27 -12.68 -9.64
N GLU A 74 18.28 -11.86 -9.96
CA GLU A 74 18.80 -10.86 -9.02
C GLU A 74 17.68 -9.92 -8.54
N PRO A 75 17.41 -9.81 -7.22
CA PRO A 75 16.36 -8.93 -6.73
C PRO A 75 16.82 -7.47 -6.72
N GLU A 76 15.88 -6.54 -6.96
CA GLU A 76 16.09 -5.12 -6.73
C GLU A 76 15.79 -4.77 -5.27
N GLU A 77 16.65 -3.97 -4.64
CA GLU A 77 16.42 -3.43 -3.30
C GLU A 77 15.72 -2.06 -3.35
N GLN A 78 14.70 -1.89 -2.52
CA GLN A 78 14.04 -0.62 -2.25
C GLN A 78 13.98 -0.37 -0.75
N VAL A 79 14.43 0.81 -0.33
CA VAL A 79 14.33 1.25 1.06
C VAL A 79 13.24 2.31 1.17
N GLN A 80 12.25 2.05 2.04
CA GLN A 80 11.16 2.98 2.32
C GLN A 80 11.25 3.48 3.75
N ARG A 81 11.24 4.80 3.91
CA ARG A 81 11.19 5.46 5.23
C ARG A 81 9.75 5.75 5.56
N ALA A 82 9.23 5.08 6.58
CA ALA A 82 7.91 5.36 7.11
C ALA A 82 8.04 6.29 8.32
N PRO A 83 7.58 7.55 8.25
CA PRO A 83 7.44 8.38 9.43
C PRO A 83 6.30 7.81 10.28
N ASN A 84 6.62 6.98 11.28
CA ASN A 84 5.64 6.60 12.28
C ASN A 84 5.61 7.70 13.37
N ALA A 85 4.48 7.87 14.04
CA ALA A 85 4.20 9.05 14.88
C ALA A 85 5.15 9.24 16.07
N ALA A 86 6.04 8.30 16.35
CA ALA A 86 7.00 8.37 17.44
C ALA A 86 8.46 8.17 16.98
N VAL A 87 8.70 7.47 15.88
CA VAL A 87 10.03 6.98 15.50
C VAL A 87 10.14 6.78 13.97
N GLU A 88 11.31 7.01 13.37
CA GLU A 88 11.55 6.66 11.96
C GLU A 88 11.79 5.15 11.83
N THR A 89 11.09 4.47 10.92
CA THR A 89 11.30 3.05 10.61
C THR A 89 11.69 2.92 9.15
N GLU A 90 12.76 2.17 8.89
CA GLU A 90 13.18 1.82 7.53
C GLU A 90 12.65 0.42 7.18
N VAL A 91 12.03 0.31 6.01
CA VAL A 91 11.56 -0.94 5.45
C VAL A 91 12.44 -1.25 4.24
N HIS A 92 13.15 -2.37 4.28
CA HIS A 92 13.92 -2.87 3.14
C HIS A 92 13.09 -3.90 2.41
N LEU A 93 12.93 -3.73 1.09
CA LEU A 93 12.20 -4.63 0.21
C LEU A 93 13.16 -5.14 -0.88
N PHE A 94 13.25 -6.45 -1.05
CA PHE A 94 13.99 -7.10 -2.12
C PHE A 94 12.98 -7.77 -3.03
N MET A 95 12.94 -7.40 -4.31
CA MET A 95 11.91 -7.85 -5.24
C MET A 95 12.51 -8.39 -6.54
N ALA A 96 12.08 -9.57 -6.95
CA ALA A 96 12.37 -10.17 -8.24
C ALA A 96 11.08 -10.31 -9.04
N ASP A 97 10.95 -9.55 -10.13
CA ASP A 97 9.80 -9.58 -11.03
C ASP A 97 10.12 -10.39 -12.30
N MET A 98 9.33 -11.43 -12.56
CA MET A 98 9.44 -12.28 -13.75
C MET A 98 8.25 -12.10 -14.72
N GLY A 99 7.45 -11.04 -14.55
CA GLY A 99 6.26 -10.73 -15.33
C GLY A 99 5.04 -11.60 -14.99
N ALA A 100 5.20 -12.93 -14.97
CA ALA A 100 4.13 -13.87 -14.60
C ALA A 100 4.09 -14.19 -13.09
N ALA A 101 5.18 -13.94 -12.38
CA ALA A 101 5.32 -14.12 -10.94
C ALA A 101 6.25 -13.06 -10.38
N ALA A 102 6.03 -12.66 -9.12
CA ALA A 102 6.92 -11.79 -8.38
C ALA A 102 7.26 -12.45 -7.03
N TYR A 103 8.52 -12.37 -6.65
CA TYR A 103 9.05 -12.87 -5.39
C TYR A 103 9.55 -11.68 -4.58
N MET A 104 9.23 -11.65 -3.29
CA MET A 104 9.58 -10.52 -2.44
C MET A 104 9.96 -10.96 -1.04
N ILE A 105 10.96 -10.30 -0.48
CA ILE A 105 11.31 -10.35 0.93
C ILE A 105 11.32 -8.93 1.46
N ALA A 106 10.82 -8.73 2.67
CA ALA A 106 10.93 -7.45 3.34
C ALA A 106 11.30 -7.63 4.81
N TYR A 107 12.09 -6.70 5.33
CA TYR A 107 12.36 -6.59 6.76
C TYR A 107 12.24 -5.12 7.20
N ASN A 108 11.90 -4.92 8.48
CA ASN A 108 11.86 -3.61 9.09
C ASN A 108 13.06 -3.45 10.00
N ASP A 109 13.82 -2.38 9.86
CA ASP A 109 14.78 -1.96 10.88
C ASP A 109 14.03 -1.16 11.96
N LEU A 110 13.88 -1.78 13.12
CA LEU A 110 13.26 -1.17 14.29
C LEU A 110 14.36 -0.66 15.21
N PRO A 111 14.39 0.64 15.53
CA PRO A 111 15.36 1.15 16.49
C PRO A 111 15.12 0.55 17.87
N TYR A 112 16.19 0.44 18.65
CA TYR A 112 16.24 -0.20 19.96
C TYR A 112 15.32 0.39 21.06
N ALA A 113 14.41 1.32 20.74
CA ALA A 113 13.53 1.99 21.70
C ALA A 113 12.05 1.64 21.46
N VAL A 114 11.66 0.41 21.84
CA VAL A 114 10.30 0.09 22.29
C VAL A 114 10.41 -0.72 23.58
N THR A 115 10.63 -0.03 24.70
CA THR A 115 10.26 -0.60 26.00
C THR A 115 8.73 -0.66 26.07
N PRO A 116 8.14 -1.84 26.32
CA PRO A 116 6.69 -2.00 26.49
C PRO A 116 6.15 -1.26 27.72
#